data_AF-A0A819D5I7-F1
#
_entry.id   AF-A0A819D5I7-F1
#
_cell.length_a   1.000
_cell.length_b   1.000
_cell.length_c   1.000
_cell.angle_alpha   90.00
_cell.angle_beta   90.00
_cell.angle_gamma   90.00
#
_symmetry.space_group_name_H-M   'P 1'
#
loop_
_entity.id
_entity.type
_entity.pdbx_description
1 polymer ?
#
loop_
_entity_poly.entity_id
_entity_poly.type
_entity_poly.pdbx_seq_one_letter_code
_entity_poly.pdbx_strand_id
1 'polypeptide(L)'
;MYQQRSKTVLILDHSSFFSRPSGVTFNVNVQNNDQQQSQQDQINNENCLEKCFQYVFKRFLHIWSQENFIRFSSNNQHLYICQCISICLSFNQQIQLNNDKDTIIMCVLNGIRLHLESTFDYIRRRGQLIGELIIKYIHLFSSSNQLIFDTYDKNHSEVLMLTKLAEIDQTLNDRQLSDDDDDDEETIMKKG
;
A
#
# COMPACT_ATOMS: atom_id res chain seq x y z
N MET A 1 67.54 -4.47 -10.75
CA MET A 1 67.18 -3.30 -9.92
C MET A 1 66.42 -3.82 -8.71
N TYR A 2 67.02 -3.65 -7.54
CA TYR A 2 66.46 -4.00 -6.23
C TYR A 2 65.67 -2.81 -5.66
N GLN A 3 64.55 -3.10 -5.00
CA GLN A 3 64.06 -2.34 -3.84
C GLN A 3 63.27 -3.36 -2.99
N GLN A 4 63.94 -4.11 -2.11
CA GLN A 4 64.24 -3.82 -0.69
C GLN A 4 62.99 -3.46 0.14
N ARG A 5 62.50 -4.42 0.95
CA ARG A 5 62.67 -4.58 2.43
C ARG A 5 61.60 -3.79 3.19
N SER A 6 60.90 -4.34 4.17
CA SER A 6 61.48 -4.92 5.38
C SER A 6 60.53 -5.89 6.10
N LYS A 7 61.09 -7.03 6.53
CA LYS A 7 60.58 -7.85 7.65
C LYS A 7 61.26 -7.33 8.92
N THR A 8 60.50 -7.13 9.99
CA THR A 8 61.07 -7.13 11.35
C THR A 8 60.10 -7.83 12.31
N VAL A 9 60.56 -8.95 12.84
CA VAL A 9 60.06 -9.61 14.05
C VAL A 9 61.00 -9.20 15.18
N LEU A 10 60.46 -8.77 16.33
CA LEU A 10 61.14 -8.73 17.63
C LEU A 10 60.07 -9.13 18.66
N ILE A 11 60.07 -10.39 19.12
CA ILE A 11 60.72 -10.93 20.33
C ILE A 11 60.31 -10.18 21.61
N LEU A 12 59.71 -10.95 22.51
CA LEU A 12 59.23 -10.64 23.86
C LEU A 12 60.31 -10.03 24.74
N ASP A 13 59.91 -9.14 25.64
CA ASP A 13 60.57 -9.02 26.94
C ASP A 13 59.54 -8.96 28.07
N HIS A 14 59.76 -9.85 29.05
CA HIS A 14 59.03 -9.96 30.30
C HIS A 14 59.81 -9.17 31.33
N SER A 15 59.21 -8.14 31.94
CA SER A 15 59.23 -7.90 33.39
C SER A 15 58.90 -6.46 33.78
N SER A 16 58.24 -6.36 34.93
CA SER A 16 58.10 -5.17 35.79
C SER A 16 57.08 -4.10 35.38
N PHE A 17 55.88 -4.17 35.96
CA PHE A 17 55.35 -3.18 36.91
C PHE A 17 53.86 -3.45 37.18
N PHE A 18 53.56 -4.39 38.09
CA PHE A 18 52.25 -4.42 38.73
C PHE A 18 52.28 -3.47 39.92
N SER A 19 51.77 -2.26 39.71
CA SER A 19 51.21 -1.42 40.77
C SER A 19 49.76 -1.12 40.37
N ARG A 20 48.82 -1.72 41.10
CA ARG A 20 47.39 -1.41 41.02
C ARG A 20 47.16 0.05 41.39
N PRO A 21 46.21 0.72 40.71
CA PRO A 21 45.28 1.61 41.38
C PRO A 21 43.89 0.99 41.35
N SER A 22 43.31 0.97 42.54
CA SER A 22 41.95 0.60 42.87
C SER A 22 40.94 1.51 42.15
N GLY A 23 39.80 0.94 41.75
CA GLY A 23 38.57 1.69 41.50
C GLY A 23 38.25 1.98 40.04
N VAL A 24 37.72 0.99 39.33
CA VAL A 24 36.78 1.24 38.24
C VAL A 24 35.62 0.25 38.41
N THR A 25 34.49 0.77 38.87
CA THR A 25 33.20 0.09 38.75
C THR A 25 32.84 0.03 37.27
N PHE A 26 32.78 -1.18 36.70
CA PHE A 26 32.17 -1.41 35.40
C PHE A 26 30.66 -1.17 35.55
N ASN A 27 30.19 -0.01 35.10
CA ASN A 27 28.77 0.21 34.89
C ASN A 27 28.40 -0.50 33.59
N VAL A 28 27.95 -1.74 33.72
CA VAL A 28 27.32 -2.48 32.63
C VAL A 28 25.95 -1.84 32.42
N ASN A 29 25.87 -0.92 31.47
CA ASN A 29 24.61 -0.31 31.04
C ASN A 29 23.85 -1.32 30.16
N VAL A 30 23.30 -2.36 30.78
CA VAL A 30 22.35 -3.29 30.17
C VAL A 30 20.97 -2.82 30.61
N GLN A 31 20.40 -1.89 29.85
CA GLN A 31 18.97 -1.60 29.80
C GLN A 31 18.78 -0.43 28.81
N ASN A 32 18.32 -0.75 27.60
CA ASN A 32 17.47 0.10 26.71
C ASN A 32 17.48 -0.30 25.22
N ASN A 33 18.31 -1.25 24.77
CA ASN A 33 18.38 -1.60 23.34
C ASN A 33 17.18 -2.41 22.83
N ASP A 34 16.58 -3.27 23.65
CA ASP A 34 15.53 -4.19 23.16
C ASP A 34 14.21 -3.47 22.80
N GLN A 35 13.87 -2.39 23.49
CA GLN A 35 12.67 -1.59 23.20
C GLN A 35 12.83 -0.70 21.96
N GLN A 36 14.05 -0.19 21.71
CA GLN A 36 14.34 0.63 20.52
C GLN A 36 14.49 -0.23 19.26
N GLN A 37 15.07 -1.43 19.37
CA GLN A 37 15.19 -2.38 18.25
C GLN A 37 13.80 -2.87 17.79
N SER A 38 12.91 -3.20 18.73
CA SER A 38 11.54 -3.65 18.45
C SER A 38 10.71 -2.60 17.70
N GLN A 39 10.84 -1.32 18.06
CA GLN A 39 10.13 -0.22 17.40
C GLN A 39 10.71 0.07 16.01
N GLN A 40 12.04 0.02 15.86
CA GLN A 40 12.70 0.22 14.57
C GLN A 40 12.33 -0.88 13.57
N ASP A 41 12.23 -2.14 14.02
CA ASP A 41 11.83 -3.28 13.20
C ASP A 41 10.35 -3.21 12.79
N GLN A 42 9.46 -2.73 13.67
CA GLN A 42 8.05 -2.47 13.33
C GLN A 42 7.92 -1.38 12.25
N ILE A 43 8.62 -0.26 12.41
CA ILE A 43 8.61 0.85 11.44
C ILE A 43 9.20 0.40 10.10
N ASN A 44 10.27 -0.39 10.10
CA ASN A 44 10.87 -0.91 8.86
C ASN A 44 9.92 -1.88 8.13
N ASN A 45 9.14 -2.67 8.86
CA ASN A 45 8.18 -3.61 8.29
C ASN A 45 6.95 -2.91 7.70
N GLU A 46 6.40 -1.90 8.38
CA GLU A 46 5.28 -1.09 7.84
C GLU A 46 5.68 -0.40 6.53
N ASN A 47 6.88 0.21 6.50
CA ASN A 47 7.43 0.82 5.29
C ASN A 47 7.69 -0.18 4.15
N CYS A 48 7.91 -1.46 4.45
CA CYS A 48 8.09 -2.51 3.44
C CYS A 48 6.74 -2.92 2.83
N LEU A 49 5.71 -3.08 3.67
CA LEU A 49 4.37 -3.47 3.24
C LEU A 49 3.75 -2.41 2.30
N GLU A 50 3.85 -1.13 2.66
CA GLU A 50 3.35 -0.03 1.82
C GLU A 50 4.04 -0.01 0.45
N LYS A 51 5.37 -0.19 0.41
CA LYS A 51 6.13 -0.26 -0.85
C LYS A 51 5.73 -1.47 -1.69
N CYS A 52 5.55 -2.63 -1.06
CA CYS A 52 5.06 -3.84 -1.73
C CYS A 52 3.67 -3.61 -2.33
N PHE A 53 2.76 -3.02 -1.56
CA PHE A 53 1.42 -2.73 -2.01
C PHE A 53 1.42 -1.76 -3.22
N GLN A 54 2.16 -0.66 -3.09
CA GLN A 54 2.33 0.33 -4.16
C GLN A 54 2.92 -0.29 -5.44
N TYR A 55 3.90 -1.19 -5.30
CA TYR A 55 4.47 -1.93 -6.43
C TYR A 55 3.43 -2.81 -7.11
N VAL A 56 2.65 -3.56 -6.34
CA VAL A 56 1.60 -4.45 -6.85
C VAL A 56 0.52 -3.66 -7.59
N PHE A 57 0.02 -2.56 -7.01
CA PHE A 57 -0.95 -1.69 -7.66
C PHE A 57 -0.45 -1.17 -9.01
N LYS A 58 0.76 -0.59 -9.03
CA LYS A 58 1.39 -0.10 -10.28
C LYS A 58 1.53 -1.21 -11.31
N ARG A 59 1.82 -2.44 -10.86
CA ARG A 59 2.01 -3.56 -11.78
C ARG A 59 0.69 -3.99 -12.42
N PHE A 60 -0.40 -4.07 -11.65
CA PHE A 60 -1.73 -4.32 -12.21
C PHE A 60 -2.16 -3.21 -13.16
N LEU A 61 -1.95 -1.95 -12.78
CA LEU A 61 -2.27 -0.80 -13.62
C LEU A 61 -1.49 -0.83 -14.95
N HIS A 62 -0.20 -1.14 -14.90
CA HIS A 62 0.62 -1.27 -16.11
C HIS A 62 0.12 -2.39 -17.01
N ILE A 63 -0.28 -3.56 -16.46
CA ILE A 63 -0.83 -4.68 -17.25
C ILE A 63 -2.15 -4.25 -17.90
N TRP A 64 -3.05 -3.66 -17.13
CA TRP A 64 -4.34 -3.16 -17.60
C TRP A 64 -4.19 -2.14 -18.73
N SER A 65 -3.14 -1.31 -18.70
CA SER A 65 -2.86 -0.32 -19.74
C SER A 65 -2.10 -0.85 -20.96
N GLN A 66 -1.91 -2.17 -21.13
CA GLN A 66 -1.27 -2.75 -22.32
C GLN A 66 -2.28 -3.13 -23.40
N GLU A 67 -1.97 -2.79 -24.65
CA GLU A 67 -2.76 -3.22 -25.81
C GLU A 67 -2.85 -4.75 -25.90
N ASN A 68 -1.73 -5.44 -25.69
CA ASN A 68 -1.68 -6.90 -25.70
C ASN A 68 -2.62 -7.53 -24.66
N PHE A 69 -2.74 -6.91 -23.48
CA PHE A 69 -3.65 -7.40 -22.46
C PHE A 69 -5.10 -7.28 -22.95
N ILE A 70 -5.47 -6.12 -23.48
CA ILE A 70 -6.83 -5.87 -23.98
C ILE A 70 -7.18 -6.80 -25.16
N ARG A 71 -6.22 -7.06 -26.04
CA ARG A 71 -6.44 -7.86 -27.25
C ARG A 71 -6.46 -9.36 -27.02
N PHE A 72 -5.66 -9.87 -26.08
CA PHE A 72 -5.40 -11.31 -25.94
C PHE A 72 -5.86 -11.90 -24.61
N SER A 73 -6.24 -11.09 -23.62
CA SER A 73 -6.80 -11.64 -22.38
C SER A 73 -8.21 -12.19 -22.59
N SER A 74 -8.50 -13.31 -21.92
CA SER A 74 -9.87 -13.79 -21.82
C SER A 74 -10.73 -12.86 -20.97
N ASN A 75 -12.06 -12.95 -21.13
CA ASN A 75 -13.01 -12.20 -20.32
C ASN A 75 -12.72 -12.32 -18.80
N ASN A 76 -12.43 -13.53 -18.31
CA ASN A 76 -12.14 -13.80 -16.90
C ASN A 76 -10.81 -13.19 -16.44
N GLN A 77 -9.76 -13.27 -17.26
CA GLN A 77 -8.47 -12.64 -16.93
C GLN A 77 -8.58 -11.12 -16.89
N HIS A 78 -9.34 -10.56 -17.84
CA HIS A 78 -9.63 -9.13 -17.88
C HIS A 78 -10.37 -8.68 -16.61
N LEU A 79 -11.42 -9.42 -16.23
CA LEU A 79 -12.17 -9.17 -14.99
C LEU A 79 -11.28 -9.28 -13.75
N TYR A 80 -10.43 -10.30 -13.69
CA TYR A 80 -9.52 -10.52 -12.56
C TYR A 80 -8.60 -9.32 -12.32
N ILE A 81 -8.00 -8.76 -13.38
CA ILE A 81 -7.18 -7.56 -13.25
C ILE A 81 -7.99 -6.36 -12.78
N CYS A 82 -9.22 -6.17 -13.28
CA CYS A 82 -10.12 -5.13 -12.80
C CYS A 82 -10.45 -5.30 -11.31
N GLN A 83 -10.72 -6.53 -10.85
CA GLN A 83 -10.97 -6.83 -9.43
C GLN A 83 -9.74 -6.52 -8.56
N CYS A 84 -8.54 -6.93 -8.99
CA CYS A 84 -7.30 -6.63 -8.29
C CYS A 84 -7.07 -5.12 -8.16
N ILE A 85 -7.31 -4.36 -9.23
CA ILE A 85 -7.22 -2.89 -9.20
C ILE A 85 -8.24 -2.31 -8.21
N SER A 86 -9.52 -2.72 -8.29
CA SER A 86 -10.54 -2.27 -7.35
C SER A 86 -10.15 -2.54 -5.90
N ILE A 87 -9.67 -3.75 -5.57
CA ILE A 87 -9.20 -4.08 -4.23
C ILE A 87 -8.01 -3.20 -3.83
N CYS A 88 -7.07 -2.94 -4.76
CA CYS A 88 -5.98 -2.03 -4.42
C CYS A 88 -6.49 -0.61 -4.09
N LEU A 89 -7.52 -0.13 -4.81
CA LEU A 89 -8.11 1.18 -4.55
C LEU A 89 -8.80 1.28 -3.18
N SER A 90 -9.26 0.17 -2.59
CA SER A 90 -9.84 0.21 -1.25
C SER A 90 -8.81 0.56 -0.18
N PHE A 91 -7.51 0.34 -0.42
CA PHE A 91 -6.42 0.72 0.48
C PHE A 91 -5.68 1.98 -0.01
N ASN A 92 -6.43 3.00 -0.45
CA ASN A 92 -5.87 4.22 -1.08
C ASN A 92 -4.81 4.94 -0.23
N GLN A 93 -4.85 4.84 1.10
CA GLN A 93 -3.86 5.43 2.01
C GLN A 93 -2.45 4.86 1.77
N GLN A 94 -2.36 3.62 1.31
CA GLN A 94 -1.09 2.94 1.00
C GLN A 94 -0.58 3.28 -0.42
N ILE A 95 -1.39 3.94 -1.25
CA ILE A 95 -1.02 4.32 -2.62
C ILE A 95 -0.37 5.71 -2.60
N GLN A 96 0.93 5.77 -2.33
CA GLN A 96 1.69 7.01 -2.47
C GLN A 96 2.02 7.27 -3.95
N LEU A 97 1.87 8.52 -4.42
CA LEU A 97 2.08 8.87 -5.85
C LEU A 97 3.33 9.74 -6.09
N ASN A 98 3.97 10.24 -5.04
CA ASN A 98 4.83 11.42 -5.12
C ASN A 98 5.97 11.32 -6.17
N ASN A 99 6.53 10.13 -6.39
CA ASN A 99 7.62 9.94 -7.35
C ASN A 99 7.17 9.40 -8.71
N ASP A 100 5.91 8.94 -8.86
CA ASP A 100 5.43 8.20 -10.04
C ASP A 100 4.10 8.72 -10.59
N LYS A 101 3.64 9.88 -10.13
CA LYS A 101 2.33 10.44 -10.47
C LYS A 101 2.12 10.53 -11.98
N ASP A 102 3.08 11.10 -12.71
CA ASP A 102 2.96 11.27 -14.16
C ASP A 102 2.91 9.93 -14.90
N THR A 103 3.75 8.97 -14.49
CA THR A 103 3.74 7.60 -15.02
C THR A 103 2.39 6.94 -14.81
N ILE A 104 1.82 7.08 -13.60
CA ILE A 104 0.50 6.54 -13.26
C ILE A 104 -0.58 7.21 -14.10
N ILE A 105 -0.58 8.54 -14.21
CA ILE A 105 -1.52 9.29 -15.05
C ILE A 105 -1.45 8.80 -16.49
N MET A 106 -0.25 8.64 -17.06
CA MET A 106 -0.08 8.13 -18.42
C MET A 106 -0.60 6.70 -18.58
N CYS A 107 -0.34 5.81 -17.62
CA CYS A 107 -0.91 4.46 -17.64
C CYS A 107 -2.44 4.49 -17.60
N VAL A 108 -3.05 5.34 -16.75
CA VAL A 108 -4.50 5.47 -16.62
C VAL A 108 -5.12 5.99 -17.90
N LEU A 109 -4.62 7.12 -18.42
CA LEU A 109 -5.15 7.73 -19.64
C LEU A 109 -5.00 6.81 -20.86
N ASN A 110 -3.84 6.16 -21.01
CA ASN A 110 -3.63 5.20 -22.09
C ASN A 110 -4.54 3.97 -21.93
N GLY A 111 -4.67 3.44 -20.72
CA GLY A 111 -5.54 2.30 -20.46
C GLY A 111 -7.01 2.62 -20.76
N ILE A 112 -7.52 3.77 -20.31
CA ILE A 112 -8.88 4.23 -20.64
C ILE A 112 -9.06 4.28 -22.16
N ARG A 113 -8.14 4.95 -22.88
CA ARG A 113 -8.18 5.09 -24.34
C ARG A 113 -8.28 3.71 -25.02
N LEU A 114 -7.35 2.80 -24.71
CA LEU A 114 -7.32 1.49 -25.34
C LEU A 114 -8.58 0.66 -25.04
N HIS A 115 -9.16 0.77 -23.84
CA HIS A 115 -10.42 0.09 -23.54
C HIS A 115 -11.59 0.68 -24.32
N LEU A 116 -11.67 2.01 -24.45
CA LEU A 116 -12.72 2.70 -25.21
C LEU A 116 -12.66 2.40 -26.71
N GLU A 117 -11.47 2.19 -27.26
CA GLU A 117 -11.26 1.78 -28.66
C GLU A 117 -11.71 0.32 -28.94
N SER A 118 -12.02 -0.47 -27.90
CA SER A 118 -12.44 -1.86 -28.06
C SER A 118 -13.84 -2.00 -28.65
N THR A 119 -14.01 -2.96 -29.55
CA THR A 119 -15.33 -3.33 -30.10
C THR A 119 -16.19 -4.11 -29.10
N PHE A 120 -15.60 -4.65 -28.03
CA PHE A 120 -16.33 -5.42 -27.02
C PHE A 120 -16.90 -4.54 -25.90
N ASP A 121 -18.22 -4.56 -25.73
CA ASP A 121 -18.94 -3.73 -24.75
C ASP A 121 -18.44 -3.92 -23.32
N TYR A 122 -18.16 -5.16 -22.92
CA TYR A 122 -17.67 -5.45 -21.58
C TYR A 122 -16.28 -4.86 -21.32
N ILE A 123 -15.40 -4.82 -22.34
CA ILE A 123 -14.08 -4.19 -22.24
C ILE A 123 -14.24 -2.69 -22.09
N ARG A 124 -15.07 -2.05 -22.92
CA ARG A 124 -15.33 -0.60 -22.82
C ARG A 124 -15.87 -0.22 -21.45
N ARG A 125 -16.87 -0.95 -20.95
CA ARG A 125 -17.49 -0.73 -19.63
C ARG A 125 -16.48 -0.86 -18.49
N ARG A 126 -15.62 -1.87 -18.50
CA ARG A 126 -14.54 -2.01 -17.51
C ARG A 126 -13.54 -0.87 -17.60
N GLY A 127 -13.19 -0.46 -18.82
CA GLY A 127 -12.34 0.69 -19.08
C GLY A 127 -12.85 1.97 -18.41
N GLN A 128 -14.14 2.24 -18.62
CA GLN A 128 -14.83 3.39 -18.08
C GLN A 128 -14.89 3.35 -16.56
N LEU A 129 -15.43 2.27 -15.99
CA LEU A 129 -15.57 2.12 -14.55
C LEU A 129 -14.23 2.21 -13.81
N ILE A 130 -13.23 1.43 -14.24
CA ILE A 130 -11.91 1.44 -13.58
C ILE A 130 -11.25 2.81 -13.70
N GLY A 131 -11.39 3.49 -14.85
CA GLY A 131 -10.91 4.85 -15.03
C GLY A 131 -11.53 5.83 -14.02
N GLU A 132 -12.85 5.80 -13.86
CA GLU A 132 -13.56 6.62 -12.87
C GLU A 132 -13.11 6.32 -11.44
N LEU A 133 -13.02 5.05 -11.06
CA LEU A 133 -12.63 4.63 -9.72
C LEU A 133 -11.20 5.11 -9.39
N ILE A 134 -10.23 4.88 -10.28
CA ILE A 134 -8.85 5.33 -10.04
C ILE A 134 -8.81 6.86 -9.84
N ILE A 135 -9.47 7.62 -10.70
CA ILE A 135 -9.47 9.09 -10.62
C ILE A 135 -10.15 9.57 -9.33
N LYS A 136 -11.24 8.92 -8.93
CA LYS A 136 -11.98 9.18 -7.68
C LYS A 136 -11.12 8.94 -6.45
N TYR A 137 -10.47 7.78 -6.34
CA TYR A 137 -9.81 7.34 -5.10
C TYR A 137 -8.36 7.82 -4.94
N ILE A 138 -7.65 8.06 -6.05
CA ILE A 138 -6.24 8.44 -6.01
C ILE A 138 -6.07 9.95 -6.16
N HIS A 139 -7.16 10.70 -6.40
CA HIS A 139 -7.14 12.16 -6.59
C HIS A 139 -6.07 12.60 -7.61
N LEU A 140 -5.96 11.87 -8.72
CA LEU A 140 -4.93 12.09 -9.73
C LEU A 140 -4.96 13.51 -10.29
N PHE A 141 -6.17 14.07 -10.42
CA PHE A 141 -6.42 15.43 -10.88
C PHE A 141 -6.91 16.32 -9.73
N SER A 142 -6.82 17.63 -9.90
CA SER A 142 -7.42 18.61 -8.98
C SER A 142 -8.90 18.31 -8.75
N SER A 143 -9.42 18.64 -7.58
CA SER A 143 -10.78 18.31 -7.10
C SER A 143 -11.94 18.76 -8.00
N SER A 144 -11.68 19.61 -8.98
CA SER A 144 -12.63 20.03 -10.02
C SER A 144 -12.77 19.07 -11.21
N ASN A 145 -11.86 18.11 -11.36
CA ASN A 145 -11.73 17.28 -12.57
C ASN A 145 -12.11 15.84 -12.25
N GLN A 146 -13.42 15.58 -12.13
CA GLN A 146 -13.95 14.24 -12.04
C GLN A 146 -14.13 13.67 -13.45
N LEU A 147 -13.66 12.44 -13.67
CA LEU A 147 -14.00 11.69 -14.87
C LEU A 147 -15.28 10.92 -14.59
N ILE A 148 -16.31 11.15 -15.40
CA ILE A 148 -17.60 10.46 -15.32
C ILE A 148 -18.05 10.12 -16.75
N PHE A 149 -18.46 8.87 -16.95
CA PHE A 149 -19.05 8.35 -18.16
C PHE A 149 -20.51 7.97 -17.89
N ASP A 150 -21.41 8.40 -18.78
CA ASP A 150 -22.84 8.10 -18.69
C ASP A 150 -23.30 7.06 -19.72
N THR A 151 -22.36 6.36 -20.34
CA THR A 151 -22.62 5.48 -21.50
C THR A 151 -22.74 3.99 -21.15
N TYR A 152 -22.43 3.61 -19.91
CA TYR A 152 -22.53 2.22 -19.46
C TYR A 152 -23.59 2.08 -18.35
N ASP A 153 -24.19 0.90 -18.27
CA ASP A 153 -25.18 0.58 -17.24
C ASP A 153 -24.53 0.49 -15.85
N LYS A 154 -24.78 1.51 -15.02
CA LYS A 154 -24.27 1.61 -13.64
C LYS A 154 -24.88 0.55 -12.71
N ASN A 155 -26.01 -0.06 -13.09
CA ASN A 155 -26.67 -1.13 -12.33
C ASN A 155 -26.22 -2.54 -12.74
N HIS A 156 -25.32 -2.65 -13.72
CA HIS A 156 -24.82 -3.94 -14.15
C HIS A 156 -24.11 -4.66 -13.00
N SER A 157 -24.36 -5.96 -12.83
CA SER A 157 -23.86 -6.74 -11.68
C SER A 157 -22.33 -6.66 -11.51
N GLU A 158 -21.59 -6.71 -12.62
CA GLU A 158 -20.14 -6.53 -12.63
C GLU A 158 -19.69 -5.15 -12.15
N VAL A 159 -20.42 -4.09 -12.53
CA VAL A 159 -20.12 -2.72 -12.11
C VAL A 159 -20.31 -2.60 -10.61
N LEU A 160 -21.46 -3.06 -10.11
CA LEU A 160 -21.77 -3.06 -8.69
C LEU A 160 -20.75 -3.87 -7.88
N MET A 161 -20.29 -5.01 -8.40
CA MET A 161 -19.25 -5.82 -7.77
C MET A 161 -17.92 -5.06 -7.66
N LEU A 162 -17.43 -4.52 -8.78
CA LEU A 162 -16.13 -3.84 -8.84
C LEU A 162 -16.13 -2.55 -7.99
N THR A 163 -17.25 -1.83 -7.94
CA THR A 163 -17.42 -0.66 -7.06
C THR A 163 -17.37 -1.09 -5.59
N LYS A 164 -18.12 -2.13 -5.21
CA LYS A 164 -18.08 -2.66 -3.83
C LYS A 164 -16.68 -3.09 -3.41
N LEU A 165 -15.91 -3.71 -4.31
CA LEU A 165 -14.52 -4.08 -4.03
C LEU A 165 -13.63 -2.86 -3.74
N ALA A 166 -13.86 -1.74 -4.42
CA ALA A 166 -13.12 -0.49 -4.17
C ALA A 166 -13.56 0.24 -2.90
N GLU A 167 -14.69 -0.14 -2.31
CA GLU A 167 -15.29 0.49 -1.13
C GLU A 167 -15.12 -0.34 0.15
N ILE A 168 -14.46 -1.50 0.11
CA ILE A 168 -14.37 -2.46 1.24
C ILE A 168 -13.93 -1.78 2.54
N ASP A 169 -12.86 -0.99 2.51
CA ASP A 169 -12.29 -0.38 3.71
C ASP A 169 -13.21 0.69 4.35
N GLN A 170 -14.02 1.36 3.53
CA GLN A 170 -15.02 2.33 4.03
C GLN A 170 -16.12 1.62 4.82
N THR A 171 -16.55 0.43 4.36
CA THR A 171 -17.65 -0.32 5.01
C THR A 171 -17.29 -1.00 6.33
N LEU A 172 -16.00 -1.13 6.65
CA LEU A 172 -15.54 -1.69 7.92
C LEU A 172 -15.52 -0.63 9.03
N ASN A 173 -15.16 0.62 8.69
CA ASN A 173 -15.18 1.74 9.63
C ASN A 173 -16.60 2.07 10.11
N ASP A 174 -17.61 1.93 9.23
CA ASP A 174 -19.00 2.24 9.56
C ASP A 174 -19.67 1.22 10.51
N ARG A 175 -19.12 -0.01 10.61
CA ARG A 175 -19.69 -1.07 11.47
C ARG A 175 -19.20 -1.03 12.91
N GLN A 176 -18.29 -0.12 13.26
CA GLN A 176 -17.76 0.01 14.62
C GLN A 176 -18.50 1.07 15.47
N LEU A 177 -19.65 1.58 15.01
CA LEU A 177 -20.41 2.65 15.66
C LEU A 177 -21.87 2.28 16.02
N SER A 178 -22.20 1.00 16.13
CA SER A 178 -23.53 0.55 16.60
C SER A 178 -23.42 -0.39 17.79
N ASP A 179 -22.68 0.03 18.82
CA ASP A 179 -22.87 -0.47 20.17
C ASP A 179 -23.63 0.65 20.92
N ASP A 180 -24.93 0.77 20.64
CA ASP A 180 -25.83 1.55 21.50
C ASP A 180 -26.10 0.68 22.73
N ASP A 181 -25.50 1.11 23.84
CA ASP A 181 -25.74 0.61 25.19
C ASP A 181 -27.23 0.71 25.55
N ASP A 182 -27.74 -0.39 26.12
CA ASP A 182 -28.96 -0.43 26.91
C ASP A 182 -28.85 0.53 28.11
N ASP A 183 -29.79 1.46 28.27
CA ASP A 183 -30.18 2.00 29.57
C ASP A 183 -31.58 2.65 29.45
N ASP A 184 -32.60 1.99 29.99
CA ASP A 184 -33.64 2.65 30.78
C ASP A 184 -34.46 1.59 31.53
N GLU A 185 -33.95 1.31 32.73
CA GLU A 185 -34.58 0.58 33.81
C GLU A 185 -35.82 1.33 34.36
N GLU A 186 -36.85 0.54 34.65
CA GLU A 186 -37.66 0.63 35.87
C GLU A 186 -38.69 1.78 36.05
N THR A 187 -39.96 1.39 35.84
CA THR A 187 -41.09 1.53 36.79
C THR A 187 -41.48 2.93 37.27
N ILE A 188 -42.72 3.34 36.95
CA ILE A 188 -43.75 3.77 37.93
C ILE A 188 -45.09 3.84 37.18
N MET A 189 -46.07 3.05 37.58
CA MET A 189 -47.48 3.42 37.51
C MET A 189 -48.19 2.86 38.74
N LYS A 190 -48.18 3.68 39.79
CA LYS A 190 -49.05 3.53 40.97
C LYS A 190 -50.45 4.05 40.61
N LYS A 191 -51.44 3.20 40.92
CA LYS A 191 -52.78 3.47 41.47
C LYS A 191 -53.68 4.53 40.82
N GLY A 192 -54.88 4.06 40.46
CA GLY A 192 -56.12 4.81 40.30
C GLY A 192 -57.26 3.85 40.04
#